data_AF-A0A1R0X0G3-F1
#
_entry.id   AF-A0A1R0X0G3-F1
#
_cell.length_a   1.000
_cell.length_b   1.000
_cell.length_c   1.000
_cell.angle_alpha   90.00
_cell.angle_beta   90.00
_cell.angle_gamma   90.00
#
_symmetry.space_group_name_H-M   'P 1'
#
loop_
_entity.id
_entity.type
_entity.pdbx_description
1 polymer ?
#
loop_
_entity_poly.entity_id
_entity_poly.type
_entity_poly.pdbx_seq_one_letter_code
_entity_poly.pdbx_strand_id
1 'polypeptide(L)'
;MLVFYCIGVKEVSVTYKVLVTDSEFLAAALSQSKVSVWFRLEPDPIGHLMDYGGIVEGYTPDSIKLAGAHFVRERFEFRAEIRTPHQP
;
A
#
# COMPACT_ATOMS: atom_id res chain seq x y z
N MET A 1 -19.07 -37.64 3.18
CA MET A 1 -17.65 -37.31 2.94
C MET A 1 -17.56 -36.49 1.66
N LEU A 2 -17.53 -35.16 1.77
CA LEU A 2 -16.90 -34.31 0.77
C LEU A 2 -16.59 -32.96 1.43
N VAL A 3 -15.31 -32.60 1.39
CA VAL A 3 -14.70 -31.47 2.09
C VAL A 3 -14.87 -30.23 1.22
N PHE A 4 -15.71 -29.28 1.63
CA PHE A 4 -15.78 -27.95 1.01
C PHE A 4 -14.72 -27.05 1.64
N TYR A 5 -13.47 -27.20 1.18
CA TYR A 5 -12.43 -26.21 1.40
C TYR A 5 -12.25 -25.45 0.09
N CYS A 6 -12.97 -24.35 -0.11
CA CYS A 6 -12.52 -23.36 -1.08
C CYS A 6 -13.19 -21.99 -0.87
N ILE A 7 -12.30 -21.04 -0.56
CA ILE A 7 -12.40 -19.61 -0.77
C ILE A 7 -13.53 -18.91 -0.03
N GLY A 8 -13.31 -18.70 1.27
CA GLY A 8 -13.78 -17.47 1.90
C GLY A 8 -13.10 -16.29 1.22
N VAL A 9 -13.68 -15.78 0.13
CA VAL A 9 -13.43 -14.41 -0.32
C VAL A 9 -14.00 -13.55 0.79
N LYS A 10 -13.18 -13.26 1.81
CA LYS A 10 -13.47 -12.14 2.71
C LYS A 10 -13.61 -10.95 1.78
N GLU A 11 -14.80 -10.37 1.73
CA GLU A 11 -15.04 -9.10 1.07
C GLU A 11 -14.25 -8.06 1.89
N VAL A 12 -12.95 -7.95 1.59
CA VAL A 12 -12.09 -6.96 2.19
C VAL A 12 -12.45 -5.67 1.48
N SER A 13 -13.27 -4.82 2.12
CA SER A 13 -13.25 -3.41 1.78
C SER A 13 -11.86 -2.89 2.13
N VAL A 14 -10.93 -3.02 1.19
CA VAL A 14 -9.56 -2.54 1.33
C VAL A 14 -9.66 -1.02 1.31
N THR A 15 -9.89 -0.46 2.49
CA THR A 15 -9.79 0.97 2.72
C THR A 15 -8.30 1.28 2.62
N TYR A 16 -7.92 2.03 1.59
CA TYR A 16 -6.55 2.47 1.45
C TYR A 16 -6.42 3.93 1.90
N LYS A 17 -5.24 4.26 2.41
CA LYS A 17 -4.85 5.64 2.69
C LYS A 17 -3.72 6.03 1.76
N VAL A 18 -3.88 7.17 1.06
CA VAL A 18 -2.78 7.78 0.33
C VAL A 18 -1.78 8.35 1.35
N LEU A 19 -0.52 7.96 1.25
CA LEU A 19 0.55 8.45 2.11
C LEU A 19 1.23 9.63 1.44
N VAL A 20 1.30 10.76 2.13
CA VAL A 20 1.88 12.00 1.62
C VAL A 20 2.99 12.52 2.52
N THR A 21 2.94 12.26 3.82
CA THR A 21 3.86 12.82 4.84
C THR A 21 4.80 11.78 5.42
N ASP A 22 5.95 12.20 5.94
CA ASP A 22 6.97 11.29 6.49
C ASP A 22 6.45 10.50 7.69
N SER A 23 5.61 11.11 8.52
CA SER A 23 4.95 10.46 9.66
C SER A 23 4.02 9.33 9.22
N GLU A 24 3.40 9.44 8.04
CA GLU A 24 2.56 8.39 7.47
C GLU A 24 3.38 7.21 6.96
N PHE A 25 4.52 7.48 6.31
CA PHE A 25 5.46 6.43 5.91
C PHE A 25 6.09 5.74 7.13
N LEU A 26 6.44 6.51 8.17
CA LEU A 26 6.90 5.97 9.44
C LEU A 26 5.84 5.08 10.09
N ALA A 27 4.59 5.54 10.17
CA ALA A 27 3.50 4.75 10.72
C ALA A 27 3.29 3.46 9.92
N ALA A 28 3.33 3.52 8.59
CA ALA A 28 3.20 2.35 7.73
C ALA A 28 4.36 1.35 7.90
N ALA A 29 5.59 1.85 8.12
CA ALA A 29 6.74 1.00 8.45
C ALA A 29 6.56 0.29 9.81
N LEU A 30 6.12 1.04 10.83
CA LEU A 30 5.89 0.51 12.18
C LEU A 30 4.76 -0.51 12.24
N SER A 31 3.67 -0.27 11.50
CA SER A 31 2.54 -1.20 11.41
C SER A 31 2.80 -2.36 10.47
N GLN A 32 3.94 -2.37 9.75
CA GLN A 32 4.23 -3.28 8.66
C GLN A 32 3.03 -3.36 7.68
N SER A 33 2.46 -2.21 7.37
CA SER A 33 1.37 -2.10 6.39
C SER A 33 1.90 -2.27 4.98
N LYS A 34 1.12 -2.96 4.13
CA LYS A 34 1.46 -3.11 2.72
C LYS A 34 1.19 -1.80 2.00
N VAL A 35 2.22 -1.27 1.33
CA VAL A 35 2.15 -0.05 0.53
C VAL A 35 2.30 -0.39 -0.93
N SER A 36 1.30 -0.01 -1.73
CA SER A 36 1.30 -0.13 -3.19
C SER A 36 1.70 1.17 -3.86
N VAL A 37 2.33 1.06 -5.03
CA VAL A 37 2.85 2.19 -5.82
C VAL A 37 1.98 2.39 -7.05
N TRP A 38 1.47 3.60 -7.19
CA TRP A 38 0.58 4.00 -8.26
C TRP A 38 1.22 5.13 -9.06
N PHE A 39 1.13 5.06 -10.37
CA PHE A 39 1.52 6.15 -11.25
C PHE A 39 0.28 6.95 -11.64
N ARG A 40 0.31 8.26 -11.44
CA ARG A 40 -0.71 9.17 -11.94
C ARG A 40 -0.17 9.91 -13.16
N LEU A 41 -0.77 9.67 -14.31
CA LEU A 41 -0.61 10.54 -15.46
C LEU A 41 -1.77 11.53 -15.38
N GLU A 42 -1.55 12.82 -15.16
CA GLU A 42 -2.65 13.79 -15.38
C GLU A 42 -3.07 13.70 -16.85
N PRO A 43 -4.36 13.51 -17.19
CA PRO A 43 -5.58 13.70 -16.39
C PRO A 43 -6.31 12.41 -15.91
N ASP A 44 -5.63 11.26 -15.79
CA ASP A 44 -6.25 10.00 -15.36
C ASP A 44 -6.62 10.00 -13.86
N PRO A 45 -7.92 9.93 -13.52
CA PRO A 45 -8.38 9.94 -12.14
C PRO A 45 -8.17 8.61 -11.41
N ILE A 46 -7.97 7.49 -12.13
CA ILE A 46 -7.87 6.15 -11.52
C ILE A 46 -6.42 5.89 -11.09
N GLY A 47 -5.46 6.31 -11.93
CA GLY A 47 -4.05 6.00 -11.76
C GLY A 47 -3.78 4.53 -12.09
N HIS A 48 -2.55 4.26 -12.54
CA HIS A 48 -2.13 2.91 -12.90
C HIS A 48 -1.31 2.29 -11.76
N LEU A 49 -1.74 1.13 -11.28
CA LEU A 49 -0.94 0.33 -10.34
C LEU A 49 0.36 -0.08 -11.05
N MET A 50 1.49 0.41 -10.55
CA MET A 50 2.81 0.06 -11.07
C MET A 50 3.37 -1.15 -10.34
N ASP A 51 3.19 -1.16 -9.02
CA ASP A 51 3.72 -2.20 -8.16
C ASP A 51 2.78 -2.40 -6.97
N TYR A 52 2.53 -3.67 -6.62
CA TYR A 52 1.87 -4.01 -5.36
C TYR A 52 2.73 -3.63 -4.14
N GLY A 53 4.01 -3.35 -4.39
CA GLY A 53 4.98 -2.86 -3.43
C GLY A 53 5.14 -3.83 -2.27
N GLY A 54 5.34 -3.27 -1.07
CA GLY A 54 5.67 -4.04 0.11
C GLY A 54 5.69 -3.21 1.36
N ILE A 55 6.47 -3.67 2.35
CA ILE A 55 6.69 -2.93 3.58
C ILE A 55 7.69 -1.80 3.30
N VAL A 56 7.47 -0.66 3.96
CA VAL A 56 8.42 0.45 3.93
C VAL A 56 9.70 0.05 4.65
N GLU A 57 10.80 -0.04 3.90
CA GLU A 57 12.13 -0.32 4.43
C GLU A 57 12.88 0.97 4.80
N GLY A 58 12.55 2.06 4.13
CA GLY A 58 13.15 3.36 4.36
C GLY A 58 12.40 4.46 3.63
N TYR A 59 12.48 5.68 4.14
CA TYR A 59 11.88 6.86 3.53
C TYR A 59 12.85 8.05 3.66
N THR A 60 12.92 8.84 2.60
CA THR A 60 13.57 10.15 2.55
C THR A 60 12.56 11.17 2.02
N PRO A 61 12.85 12.48 2.13
CA PRO A 61 11.97 13.50 1.54
C PRO A 61 11.67 13.25 0.06
N ASP A 62 12.66 12.74 -0.68
CA ASP A 62 12.59 12.58 -2.14
C ASP A 62 12.19 11.16 -2.60
N SER A 63 12.43 10.13 -1.79
CA SER A 63 12.28 8.74 -2.22
C SER A 63 11.79 7.81 -1.12
N ILE A 64 11.04 6.79 -1.52
CA ILE A 64 10.54 5.72 -0.65
C ILE A 64 11.16 4.39 -1.10
N LYS A 65 11.70 3.64 -0.15
CA LYS A 65 12.22 2.28 -0.38
C LYS A 65 11.21 1.24 0.04
N LEU A 66 10.74 0.45 -0.92
CA LEU A 66 9.79 -0.65 -0.71
C LEU A 66 10.38 -1.93 -1.32
N ALA A 67 10.44 -3.01 -0.53
CA ALA A 67 10.89 -4.34 -1.00
C ALA A 67 12.20 -4.30 -1.83
N GLY A 68 13.20 -3.54 -1.38
CA GLY A 68 14.47 -3.35 -2.10
C GLY A 68 14.48 -2.33 -3.25
N ALA A 69 13.32 -1.88 -3.75
CA ALA A 69 13.21 -0.89 -4.82
C ALA A 69 13.03 0.53 -4.28
N HIS A 70 13.54 1.54 -5.01
CA HIS A 70 13.42 2.95 -4.65
C HIS A 70 12.48 3.67 -5.62
N PHE A 71 11.53 4.42 -5.07
CA PHE A 71 10.51 5.14 -5.82
C PHE A 71 10.57 6.63 -5.50
N VAL A 72 10.47 7.48 -6.52
CA VAL A 72 10.49 8.94 -6.37
C VAL A 72 9.13 9.45 -5.89
N ARG A 73 9.11 10.20 -4.79
CA ARG A 73 7.86 10.61 -4.12
C ARG A 73 6.99 11.55 -4.96
N GLU A 74 7.62 12.39 -5.77
CA GLU A 74 6.93 13.35 -6.64
C GLU A 74 6.22 12.67 -7.84
N ARG A 75 6.72 11.51 -8.27
CA ARG A 75 6.22 10.83 -9.48
C ARG A 75 5.16 9.78 -9.21
N PHE A 76 5.13 9.26 -7.99
CA PHE A 76 4.29 8.13 -7.62
C PHE A 76 3.41 8.48 -6.44
N GLU A 77 2.21 7.92 -6.46
CA GLU A 77 1.29 7.93 -5.34
C GLU A 77 1.43 6.62 -4.56
N PHE A 78 1.57 6.72 -3.24
CA PHE A 78 1.74 5.58 -2.36
C PHE A 78 0.44 5.34 -1.60
N ARG A 79 -0.07 4.11 -1.64
CA ARG A 79 -1.33 3.74 -0.98
C ARG A 79 -1.09 2.61 0.00
N ALA A 80 -1.31 2.87 1.28
CA ALA A 80 -1.25 1.86 2.33
C ALA A 80 -2.59 1.19 2.55
N GLU A 81 -2.59 -0.13 2.70
CA GLU A 81 -3.77 -0.87 3.16
C GLU A 81 -4.02 -0.59 4.64
N ILE A 82 -5.20 -0.06 4.96
CA ILE A 82 -5.66 0.04 6.35
C ILE A 82 -6.27 -1.33 6.68
N ARG A 83 -5.49 -2.16 7.38
CA ARG A 83 -6.04 -3.34 8.02
C ARG A 83 -6.79 -2.88 9.26
N THR A 84 -8.12 -2.82 9.18
CA THR A 84 -8.94 -2.74 10.38
C THR A 84 -8.62 -3.99 11.21
N PRO A 85 -8.18 -3.84 12.48
CA PRO A 85 -8.08 -5.00 13.35
C PRO A 85 -9.49 -5.59 13.45
N HIS A 86 -9.66 -6.83 13.01
CA HIS A 86 -10.85 -7.57 13.41
C HIS A 86 -10.77 -7.73 14.92
N GLN A 87 -11.60 -6.97 15.63
CA GLN A 87 -11.76 -7.10 17.07
C GLN A 87 -12.39 -8.49 17.33
N PRO A 88 -11.80 -9.31 18.23
CA PRO A 88 -12.28 -10.67 18.51
C PRO A 88 -13.67 -10.69 19.13
#